data_AF-A0A4S8LS89-F1
#
_entry.id   AF-A0A4S8LS89-F1
#
_cell.length_a   1.000
_cell.length_b   1.000
_cell.length_c   1.000
_cell.angle_alpha   90.00
_cell.angle_beta   90.00
_cell.angle_gamma   90.00
#
_symmetry.space_group_name_H-M   'P 1'
#
loop_
_entity.id
_entity.type
_entity.pdbx_description
1 polymer ?
#
loop_
_entity_poly.entity_id
_entity_poly.type
_entity_poly.pdbx_seq_one_letter_code
_entity_poly.pdbx_strand_id
1 'polypeptide(L)'
;LHLDESAWNGAGDILSQLNVSAPKLRSMTIISDKPPFHFAGPGTDVLPSIFNGEMPSLKMLLLTYYTSWPSGYFRNLTHLCLLDQCNVQPTSRPSTSEFLDFLEMSPQLEYLFL
;
A
#
# COMPACT_ATOMS: atom_id res chain seq x y z
N LEU A 1 -5.24 2.99 10.35
CA LEU A 1 -6.31 2.79 9.35
C LEU A 1 -6.29 1.32 8.99
N HIS A 2 -7.40 0.63 9.16
CA HIS A 2 -7.52 -0.77 8.82
C HIS A 2 -8.62 -0.90 7.76
N LEU A 3 -8.26 -1.44 6.61
CA LEU A 3 -9.14 -1.64 5.47
C LEU A 3 -9.13 -3.12 5.12
N ASP A 4 -10.31 -3.71 5.03
CA ASP A 4 -10.50 -5.08 4.65
C ASP A 4 -11.50 -5.12 3.48
N GLU A 5 -10.97 -5.41 2.29
CA GLU A 5 -11.74 -5.48 1.05
C GLU A 5 -12.58 -6.76 0.96
N SER A 6 -12.25 -7.81 1.73
CA SER A 6 -13.07 -9.04 1.73
C SER A 6 -14.48 -8.78 2.26
N ALA A 7 -14.62 -7.77 3.14
CA ALA A 7 -15.90 -7.29 3.64
C ALA A 7 -16.58 -6.28 2.70
N TRP A 8 -15.94 -5.92 1.57
CA TRP A 8 -16.38 -4.85 0.69
C TRP A 8 -17.14 -5.37 -0.54
N ASN A 9 -18.40 -4.95 -0.64
CA ASN A 9 -19.31 -5.30 -1.73
C ASN A 9 -19.42 -4.21 -2.83
N GLY A 10 -18.64 -3.12 -2.72
CA GLY A 10 -18.70 -1.99 -3.64
C GLY A 10 -17.83 -2.18 -4.90
N ALA A 11 -18.26 -1.61 -6.03
CA ALA A 11 -17.59 -1.74 -7.33
C ALA A 11 -16.48 -0.69 -7.59
N GLY A 12 -15.75 -0.24 -6.55
CA GLY A 12 -14.75 0.82 -6.71
C GLY A 12 -13.70 0.86 -5.61
N ASP A 13 -12.63 1.62 -5.85
CA ASP A 13 -11.49 1.80 -4.94
C ASP A 13 -11.98 2.23 -3.54
N ILE A 14 -11.71 1.40 -2.55
CA ILE A 14 -12.11 1.61 -1.16
C ILE A 14 -11.59 2.95 -0.60
N LEU A 15 -10.41 3.39 -1.03
CA LEU A 15 -9.79 4.62 -0.54
C LEU A 15 -10.49 5.86 -1.08
N SER A 16 -10.96 5.84 -2.33
CA SER A 16 -11.75 6.91 -2.94
C SER A 16 -13.08 7.16 -2.24
N GLN A 17 -13.60 6.15 -1.54
CA GLN A 17 -14.88 6.19 -0.83
C GLN A 17 -14.75 6.66 0.63
N LEU A 18 -13.52 6.77 1.14
CA LEU A 18 -13.26 7.31 2.46
C LEU A 18 -13.42 8.83 2.43
N ASN A 19 -14.55 9.33 2.92
CA ASN A 19 -14.81 10.77 3.03
C ASN A 19 -14.16 11.38 4.29
N VAL A 20 -12.93 10.97 4.60
CA VAL A 20 -12.16 11.39 5.78
C VAL A 20 -10.73 11.70 5.38
N SER A 21 -10.13 12.68 6.06
CA SER A 21 -8.72 13.02 5.90
C SER A 21 -7.92 12.54 7.11
N ALA A 22 -6.80 11.86 6.86
CA ALA A 22 -5.92 11.29 7.87
C ALA A 22 -4.44 11.69 7.65
N PRO A 23 -4.09 12.99 7.65
CA PRO A 23 -2.72 13.45 7.36
C PRO A 23 -1.71 13.04 8.45
N LYS A 24 -2.18 12.67 9.65
CA LYS A 24 -1.35 12.20 10.77
C LYS A 24 -1.28 10.67 10.87
N LEU A 25 -1.72 9.94 9.84
CA LEU A 25 -1.77 8.48 9.87
C LEU A 25 -0.37 7.88 10.04
N ARG A 26 -0.21 7.01 11.04
CA ARG A 26 1.07 6.34 11.33
C ARG A 26 1.07 4.85 11.05
N SER A 27 -0.09 4.23 11.00
CA SER A 27 -0.24 2.79 10.80
C SER A 27 -1.39 2.53 9.84
N MET A 28 -1.12 1.69 8.85
CA MET A 28 -2.06 1.33 7.82
C MET A 28 -2.01 -0.17 7.53
N THR A 29 -3.18 -0.78 7.45
CA THR A 29 -3.37 -2.17 7.07
C THR A 29 -4.38 -2.20 5.93
N ILE A 30 -4.03 -2.85 4.83
CA ILE A 30 -4.97 -3.26 3.79
C ILE A 30 -4.89 -4.77 3.64
N ILE A 31 -6.07 -5.38 3.72
CA ILE A 31 -6.30 -6.78 3.44
C ILE A 31 -7.27 -6.83 2.26
N SER A 32 -6.96 -7.66 1.28
CA SER A 32 -7.75 -7.91 0.09
C SER A 32 -7.61 -9.38 -0.27
N ASP A 33 -8.71 -9.97 -0.72
CA ASP A 33 -8.78 -11.32 -1.28
C ASP A 33 -8.77 -11.31 -2.82
N LYS A 34 -8.64 -10.12 -3.45
CA LYS A 34 -8.74 -9.92 -4.90
C LYS A 34 -7.42 -9.38 -5.50
N PRO A 35 -6.65 -10.22 -6.21
CA PRO A 35 -5.48 -9.75 -6.95
C PRO A 35 -5.85 -9.22 -8.36
N PRO A 36 -5.19 -8.16 -8.88
CA PRO A 36 -4.25 -7.25 -8.20
C PRO A 36 -4.95 -6.08 -7.49
N PHE A 37 -4.45 -5.71 -6.30
CA PHE A 37 -4.85 -4.49 -5.62
C PHE A 37 -4.06 -3.29 -6.17
N HIS A 38 -4.74 -2.34 -6.80
CA HIS A 38 -4.14 -1.09 -7.29
C HIS A 38 -4.48 0.05 -6.33
N PHE A 39 -3.51 0.45 -5.51
CA PHE A 39 -3.68 1.49 -4.49
C PHE A 39 -3.82 2.89 -5.10
N ALA A 40 -3.13 3.11 -6.22
CA ALA A 40 -3.39 4.16 -7.17
C ALA A 40 -3.65 3.42 -8.49
N GLY A 41 -4.63 3.85 -9.29
CA GLY A 41 -4.94 3.17 -10.54
C GLY A 41 -3.67 2.94 -11.39
N PRO A 42 -3.65 1.93 -12.27
CA PRO A 42 -2.50 1.68 -13.13
C PRO A 42 -2.07 2.99 -13.83
N GLY A 43 -0.85 3.47 -13.51
CA GLY A 43 -0.29 4.70 -14.07
C GLY A 43 -0.71 6.02 -13.41
N THR A 44 -1.26 6.03 -12.20
CA THR A 44 -1.61 7.28 -11.50
C THR A 44 -0.65 7.58 -10.35
N ASP A 45 0.07 8.70 -10.43
CA ASP A 45 0.92 9.25 -9.35
C ASP A 45 0.12 9.99 -8.26
N VAL A 46 -1.20 9.78 -8.21
CA VAL A 46 -2.11 10.57 -7.37
C VAL A 46 -2.37 9.85 -6.05
N LEU A 47 -2.02 10.51 -4.94
CA LEU A 47 -2.37 10.04 -3.59
C LEU A 47 -3.89 10.00 -3.42
N PRO A 48 -4.42 8.94 -2.80
CA PRO A 48 -5.82 8.92 -2.38
C PRO A 48 -6.18 10.12 -1.50
N SER A 49 -7.40 10.63 -1.68
CA SER A 49 -7.91 11.85 -1.02
C SER A 49 -7.80 11.81 0.51
N ILE A 50 -7.82 10.61 1.11
CA ILE A 50 -7.61 10.41 2.55
C ILE A 50 -6.28 10.97 3.05
N PHE A 51 -5.27 11.11 2.19
CA PHE A 51 -3.98 11.68 2.53
C PHE A 51 -3.89 13.19 2.34
N ASN A 52 -4.97 13.86 1.91
CA ASN A 52 -5.00 15.30 1.69
C ASN A 52 -3.89 15.80 0.73
N GLY A 53 -3.53 14.99 -0.27
CA GLY A 53 -2.50 15.31 -1.24
C GLY A 53 -1.05 15.16 -0.75
N GLU A 54 -0.82 14.75 0.50
CA GLU A 54 0.53 14.52 1.04
C GLU A 54 0.64 13.15 1.73
N MET A 55 1.67 12.37 1.38
CA MET A 55 1.88 11.06 2.01
C MET A 55 2.12 11.26 3.51
N PRO A 56 1.28 10.70 4.40
CA PRO A 56 1.46 10.86 5.83
C PRO A 56 2.79 10.25 6.29
N SER A 57 3.25 10.63 7.49
CA SER A 57 4.45 10.03 8.13
C SER A 57 4.17 8.60 8.63
N LEU A 58 3.83 7.72 7.70
CA LEU A 58 3.47 6.33 7.94
C LEU A 58 4.69 5.56 8.44
N LYS A 59 4.51 4.84 9.55
CA LYS A 59 5.55 4.02 10.20
C LYS A 59 5.32 2.53 10.04
N MET A 60 4.06 2.11 9.93
CA MET A 60 3.69 0.71 9.83
C MET A 60 2.76 0.50 8.64
N LEU A 61 3.10 -0.44 7.78
CA LEU A 61 2.33 -0.81 6.60
C LEU A 61 2.19 -2.33 6.54
N LEU A 62 0.94 -2.79 6.44
CA LEU A 62 0.61 -4.17 6.12
C LEU A 62 -0.23 -4.20 4.86
N LEU A 63 0.17 -5.03 3.89
CA LEU A 63 -0.52 -5.20 2.60
C LEU A 63 -0.60 -6.68 2.24
N THR A 64 -1.79 -7.16 1.90
CA THR A 64 -1.94 -8.33 1.02
C THR A 64 -1.65 -7.91 -0.42
N TYR A 65 -0.89 -8.71 -1.16
CA TYR A 65 -0.49 -8.44 -2.56
C TYR A 65 0.28 -7.13 -2.74
N TYR A 66 1.59 -7.23 -2.98
CA TYR A 66 2.40 -6.05 -3.24
C TYR A 66 1.87 -5.29 -4.46
N THR A 67 1.87 -3.97 -4.34
CA THR A 67 1.50 -3.03 -5.38
C THR A 67 2.63 -2.01 -5.52
N SER A 68 2.90 -1.54 -6.74
CA SER A 68 3.93 -0.53 -6.97
C SER A 68 3.50 0.82 -6.42
N TRP A 69 4.47 1.65 -6.05
CA TRP A 69 4.23 2.94 -5.42
C TRP A 69 5.10 4.03 -6.05
N PRO A 70 4.59 5.28 -6.12
CA PRO A 70 5.37 6.42 -6.55
C PRO A 70 6.64 6.61 -5.72
N SER A 71 7.68 7.11 -6.37
CA SER A 71 8.96 7.38 -5.72
C SER A 71 8.83 8.43 -4.61
N GLY A 72 9.53 8.19 -3.50
CA GLY A 72 9.56 9.13 -2.36
C GLY A 72 8.44 8.94 -1.34
N TYR A 73 7.56 7.94 -1.49
CA TYR A 73 6.65 7.51 -0.43
C TYR A 73 7.39 6.68 0.63
N PHE A 74 6.73 6.47 1.78
CA PHE A 74 7.21 5.58 2.85
C PHE A 74 8.59 5.90 3.46
N ARG A 75 9.09 7.12 3.32
CA ARG A 75 10.39 7.56 3.89
C ARG A 75 10.56 7.33 5.40
N ASN A 76 9.45 7.23 6.14
CA ASN A 76 9.42 7.04 7.60
C ASN A 76 8.95 5.63 8.01
N LEU A 77 8.84 4.71 7.05
CA LEU A 77 8.37 3.36 7.31
C LEU A 77 9.42 2.60 8.12
N THR A 78 8.97 1.98 9.21
CA THR A 78 9.79 1.20 10.14
C THR A 78 9.39 -0.26 10.16
N HIS A 79 8.12 -0.56 9.84
CA HIS A 79 7.59 -1.92 9.81
C HIS A 79 6.82 -2.12 8.49
N LEU A 80 7.26 -3.11 7.71
CA LEU A 80 6.57 -3.59 6.51
C LEU A 80 6.16 -5.04 6.69
N CYS A 81 4.89 -5.34 6.42
CA CYS A 81 4.39 -6.70 6.34
C CYS A 81 3.68 -6.91 5.01
N LEU A 82 4.17 -7.86 4.22
CA LEU A 82 3.57 -8.27 2.95
C LEU A 82 2.98 -9.67 3.15
N LEU A 83 1.70 -9.84 2.83
CA LEU A 83 0.99 -11.11 2.97
C LEU A 83 0.53 -11.64 1.61
N ASP A 84 0.38 -12.95 1.49
CA ASP A 84 -0.25 -13.65 0.35
C ASP A 84 0.34 -13.36 -1.04
N GLN A 85 1.66 -13.10 -1.09
CA GLN A 85 2.39 -12.76 -2.32
C GLN A 85 2.48 -13.92 -3.34
N CYS A 86 2.07 -15.14 -2.96
CA CYS A 86 2.10 -16.32 -3.85
C CYS A 86 0.82 -16.50 -4.68
N ASN A 87 -0.30 -15.87 -4.29
CA ASN A 87 -1.61 -16.07 -4.92
C ASN A 87 -1.94 -15.02 -6.00
N VAL A 88 -0.97 -14.18 -6.38
CA VAL A 88 -1.09 -13.21 -7.47
C VAL A 88 -0.79 -13.87 -8.82
N GLN A 89 -1.43 -13.38 -9.90
CA GLN A 89 -1.02 -13.79 -11.25
C GLN A 89 0.47 -13.49 -11.46
N PRO A 90 1.23 -14.35 -12.17
CA PRO A 90 2.68 -14.16 -12.36
C PRO A 90 3.08 -12.79 -12.93
N THR A 91 2.20 -12.18 -13.74
CA THR A 91 2.39 -10.86 -14.37
C THR A 91 2.14 -9.68 -13.43
N SER A 92 1.51 -9.91 -12.27
CA SER A 92 1.21 -8.88 -11.27
C SER A 92 2.22 -8.86 -10.13
N ARG A 93 3.11 -9.85 -10.05
CA ARG A 93 4.16 -9.89 -9.03
C ARG A 93 5.27 -8.90 -9.41
N PRO A 94 5.71 -8.04 -8.48
CA PRO A 94 6.88 -7.20 -8.74
C PRO A 94 8.10 -8.07 -9.04
N SER A 95 8.96 -7.59 -9.93
CA SER A 95 10.31 -8.11 -10.05
C SER A 95 11.09 -7.91 -8.74
N THR A 96 12.14 -8.71 -8.54
CA THR A 96 13.03 -8.51 -7.39
C THR A 96 13.61 -7.11 -7.35
N SER A 97 13.94 -6.52 -8.51
CA SER A 97 14.45 -5.15 -8.59
C SER A 97 13.43 -4.12 -8.10
N GLU A 98 12.18 -4.18 -8.58
CA GLU A 98 11.12 -3.27 -8.13
C GLU A 98 10.84 -3.39 -6.62
N PHE A 99 10.98 -4.60 -6.06
CA PHE A 99 10.87 -4.81 -4.62
C PHE A 99 12.05 -4.16 -3.87
N LEU A 100 13.28 -4.29 -4.36
CA LEU A 100 14.45 -3.66 -3.76
C LEU A 100 14.39 -2.13 -3.85
N ASP A 101 13.93 -1.60 -4.99
CA ASP A 101 13.70 -0.16 -5.18
C ASP A 101 12.70 0.35 -4.14
N PHE A 102 11.65 -0.43 -3.83
CA PHE A 102 10.71 -0.09 -2.77
C PHE A 102 11.36 -0.06 -1.37
N LEU A 103 12.21 -1.04 -1.06
CA LEU A 103 12.92 -1.05 0.22
C LEU A 103 13.87 0.14 0.35
N GLU A 104 14.51 0.56 -0.74
CA GLU A 104 15.40 1.73 -0.76
C GLU A 104 14.65 3.04 -0.44
N MET A 105 13.36 3.13 -0.78
CA MET A 105 12.52 4.27 -0.40
C MET A 105 12.26 4.38 1.11
N SER A 106 12.50 3.30 1.87
CA SER A 106 12.22 3.20 3.31
C SER A 106 13.52 3.06 4.12
N PRO A 107 14.39 4.09 4.18
CA PRO A 107 15.70 4.00 4.82
C PRO A 107 15.64 3.80 6.35
N GLN A 108 14.46 3.95 6.96
CA GLN A 108 14.21 3.72 8.39
C GLN A 108 13.60 2.35 8.66
N LEU A 109 13.54 1.44 7.68
CA LEU A 109 12.92 0.14 7.85
C LEU A 109 13.72 -0.70 8.85
N GLU A 110 13.04 -1.13 9.91
CA GLU A 110 13.62 -1.96 10.97
C GLU A 110 13.10 -3.41 10.89
N TYR A 111 11.85 -3.58 10.46
CA TYR A 111 11.19 -4.87 10.40
C TYR A 111 10.56 -5.12 9.03
N LEU A 112 10.89 -6.28 8.46
CA LEU A 112 10.36 -6.79 7.21
C LEU A 112 9.77 -8.18 7.42
N PHE A 113 8.48 -8.33 7.14
CA PHE A 113 7.76 -9.61 7.14
C PHE A 113 7.22 -9.89 5.73
N LEU A 114 7.41 -11.11 5.23
CA LEU A 114 7.07 -11.55 3.88
C LEU A 114 6.26 -12.85 3.91
#